data_AF-A0A813HPY0-F1
#
_entry.id   AF-A0A813HPY0-F1
#
_cell.length_a   1.000
_cell.length_b   1.000
_cell.length_c   1.000
_cell.angle_alpha   90.00
_cell.angle_beta   90.00
_cell.angle_gamma   90.00
#
_symmetry.space_group_name_H-M   'P 1'
#
loop_
_entity.id
_entity.type
_entity.pdbx_description
1 polymer ?
#
loop_
_entity_poly.entity_id
_entity_poly.type
_entity_poly.pdbx_seq_one_letter_code
_entity_poly.pdbx_strand_id
1 'polypeptide(L)'
;MSLNRRETSREEPKLSLLSGKDDSLSTDEPSSLLAFDLPARATCCALMDGAERQADHFIGKMRFRWWIPPGCLFFVCFVMQNFGLYIGTYYYVMWMDRLDVSLKDEHILDEALIELNMSFSTMVDDDKLLPRSHLRRPHSTATATSNVNQSMAIMESAVHEELSSEVDEGSLHDVFTDYLGRYNVPTTALDALSAIAPMGIVGVTLLTGDLRLWSKCCLCAALLALLKGFLAWATVVPDSIGWDGCQKRLGPAGVGYFRDKKGLNFETEPFSSFFAVLKLELLGVWYEGSYHHIRFCGDMMFSGHTYVCGVFSLGLYDALLGLTATWAPVMRVPVRILVGVLLFGLVCFDMTLILMKRFHYTMDVTVAIVLVGLLYSNPGVAVAVERYTVWAAARTLAADFEQMDNKEPGAVRASVDASYESDKGSVLVPPCCFPLCCFQGRYHLQCRPDQ
;
A
#
# COMPACT_ATOMS: atom_id res chain seq x y z
N MET A 1 -32.95 -13.22 -0.52
CA MET A 1 -32.03 -13.62 -1.60
C MET A 1 -31.78 -15.12 -1.47
N SER A 2 -32.53 -15.92 -2.22
CA SER A 2 -32.47 -17.39 -2.20
C SER A 2 -31.44 -17.89 -3.22
N LEU A 3 -30.39 -18.57 -2.75
CA LEU A 3 -29.39 -19.21 -3.58
C LEU A 3 -29.96 -20.48 -4.19
N ASN A 4 -30.06 -20.49 -5.52
CA ASN A 4 -30.53 -21.63 -6.30
C ASN A 4 -29.35 -22.57 -6.56
N ARG A 5 -29.33 -23.71 -5.87
CA ARG A 5 -28.32 -24.78 -5.97
C ARG A 5 -28.68 -25.66 -7.17
N ARG A 6 -27.96 -25.54 -8.30
CA ARG A 6 -28.03 -26.51 -9.40
C ARG A 6 -27.17 -27.73 -9.05
N GLU A 7 -27.83 -28.85 -8.82
CA GLU A 7 -27.24 -30.18 -8.83
C GLU A 7 -26.93 -30.58 -10.28
N THR A 8 -25.65 -30.84 -10.57
CA THR A 8 -25.23 -31.50 -11.80
C THR A 8 -25.10 -33.00 -11.54
N SER A 9 -25.95 -33.77 -12.21
CA SER A 9 -25.93 -35.22 -12.24
C SER A 9 -24.63 -35.74 -12.84
N ARG A 10 -23.97 -36.61 -12.07
CA ARG A 10 -22.74 -37.31 -12.40
C ARG A 10 -23.12 -38.59 -13.15
N GLU A 11 -22.87 -38.65 -14.47
CA GLU A 11 -22.96 -39.91 -15.21
C GLU A 11 -21.71 -40.75 -14.94
N GLU A 12 -21.91 -41.98 -14.46
CA GLU A 12 -20.87 -42.98 -14.27
C GLU A 12 -20.52 -43.65 -15.60
N PRO A 13 -19.23 -43.89 -15.91
CA PRO A 13 -18.85 -44.70 -17.06
C PRO A 13 -19.11 -46.19 -16.76
N LYS A 14 -20.02 -46.79 -17.54
CA LYS A 14 -20.26 -48.23 -17.53
C LYS A 14 -19.03 -48.99 -18.01
N LEU A 15 -18.43 -49.74 -17.08
CA LEU A 15 -17.39 -50.72 -17.33
C LEU A 15 -18.03 -52.00 -17.92
N SER A 16 -18.09 -52.11 -19.25
CA SER A 16 -18.49 -53.35 -19.93
C SER A 16 -17.29 -54.29 -20.07
N LEU A 17 -17.27 -55.28 -19.18
CA LEU A 17 -16.57 -56.57 -19.35
C LEU A 17 -17.02 -57.23 -20.67
N LEU A 18 -16.08 -57.46 -21.59
CA LEU A 18 -16.26 -58.46 -22.65
C LEU A 18 -15.18 -59.54 -22.50
N SER A 19 -15.67 -60.67 -22.01
CA SER A 19 -15.02 -61.96 -21.94
C SER A 19 -15.02 -62.62 -23.32
N GLY A 20 -13.82 -62.92 -23.81
CA GLY A 20 -13.42 -64.10 -24.61
C GLY A 20 -14.25 -64.55 -25.81
N LYS A 21 -13.57 -64.68 -26.96
CA LYS A 21 -13.57 -65.94 -27.71
C LYS A 21 -12.40 -65.99 -28.70
N ASP A 22 -11.59 -67.02 -28.57
CA ASP A 22 -10.61 -67.46 -29.57
C ASP A 22 -11.31 -67.77 -30.89
N ASP A 23 -10.68 -67.42 -32.01
CA ASP A 23 -10.64 -68.28 -33.20
C ASP A 23 -9.48 -67.86 -34.11
N SER A 24 -8.68 -68.87 -34.43
CA SER A 24 -7.56 -68.90 -35.36
C SER A 24 -8.00 -68.67 -36.81
N LEU A 25 -7.32 -67.79 -37.55
CA LEU A 25 -7.05 -68.03 -38.97
C LEU A 25 -5.91 -67.15 -39.51
N SER A 26 -4.97 -67.84 -40.16
CA SER A 26 -3.91 -67.36 -41.04
C SER A 26 -4.39 -66.37 -42.11
N THR A 27 -3.56 -65.38 -42.45
CA THR A 27 -2.77 -65.32 -43.71
C THR A 27 -2.21 -63.91 -43.92
N ASP A 28 -0.89 -63.86 -44.09
CA ASP A 28 -0.07 -63.04 -45.00
C ASP A 28 -0.55 -61.66 -45.52
N GLU A 29 0.42 -60.73 -45.46
CA GLU A 29 0.60 -59.48 -46.22
C GLU A 29 -0.22 -58.22 -45.86
N PRO A 30 0.29 -57.01 -46.18
CA PRO A 30 1.66 -56.53 -45.99
C PRO A 30 1.72 -55.20 -45.23
N SER A 31 2.91 -54.94 -44.70
CA SER A 31 3.35 -53.72 -44.05
C SER A 31 3.26 -52.49 -44.96
N SER A 32 2.12 -51.79 -44.97
CA SER A 32 2.04 -50.46 -45.59
C SER A 32 0.78 -49.70 -45.15
N LEU A 33 0.76 -49.12 -43.95
CA LEU A 33 -0.19 -48.05 -43.61
C LEU A 33 0.20 -47.33 -42.33
N LEU A 34 0.15 -45.99 -42.41
CA LEU A 34 0.29 -44.98 -41.34
C LEU A 34 1.71 -44.48 -41.03
N ALA A 35 2.42 -44.07 -42.09
CA ALA A 35 3.23 -42.87 -42.04
C ALA A 35 2.42 -41.70 -42.61
N PHE A 36 1.45 -41.19 -41.84
CA PHE A 36 0.74 -39.94 -42.13
C PHE A 36 0.86 -39.03 -40.91
N ASP A 37 1.28 -37.79 -41.17
CA ASP A 37 1.12 -36.58 -40.37
C ASP A 37 2.03 -36.28 -39.16
N LEU A 38 3.35 -36.35 -39.36
CA LEU A 38 4.33 -35.60 -38.55
C LEU A 38 4.73 -34.17 -39.04
N PRO A 39 4.38 -33.65 -40.26
CA PRO A 39 4.73 -32.27 -40.62
C PRO A 39 3.78 -31.21 -40.04
N ALA A 40 2.58 -31.57 -39.56
CA ALA A 40 1.62 -30.58 -39.03
C ALA A 40 2.11 -29.93 -37.72
N ARG A 41 2.76 -30.68 -36.82
CA ARG A 41 3.29 -30.13 -35.55
C ARG A 41 4.49 -29.20 -35.75
N ALA A 42 5.41 -29.55 -36.64
CA ALA A 42 6.56 -28.70 -36.95
C ALA A 42 6.14 -27.39 -37.65
N THR A 43 5.12 -27.45 -38.51
CA THR A 43 4.58 -26.27 -39.19
C THR A 43 3.80 -25.37 -38.23
N CYS A 44 3.08 -25.93 -37.25
CA CYS A 44 2.38 -25.17 -36.23
C CYS A 44 3.34 -24.42 -35.30
N CYS A 45 4.42 -25.07 -34.83
CA CYS A 45 5.46 -24.40 -34.06
C CYS A 45 6.16 -23.29 -34.86
N ALA A 46 6.45 -23.52 -36.15
CA ALA A 46 7.08 -22.50 -37.00
C ALA A 46 6.15 -21.30 -37.32
N LEU A 47 4.84 -21.54 -37.45
CA LEU A 47 3.83 -20.48 -37.61
C LEU A 47 3.64 -19.68 -36.31
N MET A 48 3.67 -20.34 -35.16
CA MET A 48 3.62 -19.66 -33.86
C MET A 48 4.89 -18.83 -33.59
N ASP A 49 6.07 -19.37 -33.88
CA ASP A 49 7.34 -18.62 -33.78
C ASP A 49 7.35 -17.37 -34.70
N GLY A 50 6.74 -17.48 -35.89
CA GLY A 50 6.58 -16.35 -36.81
C GLY A 50 5.61 -15.29 -36.28
N ALA A 51 4.47 -15.72 -35.73
CA ALA A 51 3.47 -14.82 -35.14
C ALA A 51 3.98 -14.13 -33.86
N GLU A 52 4.76 -14.83 -33.03
CA GLU A 52 5.34 -14.30 -31.79
C GLU A 52 6.41 -13.24 -32.09
N ARG A 53 7.33 -13.50 -33.04
CA ARG A 53 8.30 -12.48 -33.49
C ARG A 53 7.63 -11.25 -34.13
N GLN A 54 6.51 -11.45 -34.81
CA GLN A 54 5.77 -10.35 -35.42
C GLN A 54 4.98 -9.53 -34.37
N ALA A 55 4.49 -10.18 -33.32
CA ALA A 55 3.90 -9.52 -32.16
C ALA A 55 4.93 -8.68 -31.38
N ASP A 56 6.15 -9.19 -31.17
CA ASP A 56 7.23 -8.45 -30.50
C ASP A 56 7.64 -7.19 -31.26
N HIS A 57 7.74 -7.28 -32.59
CA HIS A 57 8.00 -6.11 -33.44
C HIS A 57 6.84 -5.09 -33.41
N PHE A 58 5.61 -5.54 -33.19
CA PHE A 58 4.44 -4.67 -33.08
C PHE A 58 4.34 -3.98 -31.71
N ILE A 59 4.74 -4.68 -30.64
CA ILE A 59 4.76 -4.16 -29.26
C ILE A 59 5.75 -3.00 -29.13
N GLY A 60 6.91 -3.06 -29.78
CA GLY A 60 7.88 -1.95 -29.84
C GLY A 60 7.35 -0.68 -30.53
N LYS A 61 6.24 -0.77 -31.27
CA LYS A 61 5.59 0.36 -31.95
C LYS A 61 4.30 0.82 -31.27
N MET A 62 3.98 0.33 -30.08
CA MET A 62 2.84 0.85 -29.33
C MET A 62 3.04 2.35 -29.11
N ARG A 63 2.12 3.13 -29.69
CA ARG A 63 2.18 4.59 -29.64
C ARG A 63 2.17 5.05 -28.18
N PHE A 64 3.10 5.94 -27.83
CA PHE A 64 3.25 6.56 -26.51
C PHE A 64 1.92 7.04 -25.88
N ARG A 65 0.92 7.38 -26.71
CA ARG A 65 -0.45 7.75 -26.26
C ARG A 65 -1.11 6.73 -25.32
N TRP A 66 -0.80 5.44 -25.41
CA TRP A 66 -1.40 4.42 -24.54
C TRP A 66 -0.72 4.29 -23.18
N TRP A 67 0.42 4.95 -22.99
CA TRP A 67 1.11 5.01 -21.69
C TRP A 67 0.50 6.06 -20.77
N ILE A 68 -0.16 7.06 -21.37
CA ILE A 68 -0.72 8.21 -20.69
C ILE A 68 -1.88 7.80 -19.77
N PRO A 69 -2.89 7.00 -20.17
CA PRO A 69 -4.05 6.74 -19.32
C PRO A 69 -3.72 6.05 -17.98
N PRO A 70 -2.89 4.99 -17.90
CA PRO A 70 -2.51 4.40 -16.62
C PRO A 70 -1.72 5.38 -15.74
N GLY A 71 -0.80 6.15 -16.34
CA GLY A 71 -0.05 7.19 -15.63
C GLY A 71 -0.94 8.30 -15.09
N CYS A 72 -1.91 8.78 -15.88
CA CYS A 72 -2.90 9.76 -15.47
C CYS A 72 -3.82 9.22 -14.37
N LEU A 73 -4.25 7.96 -14.46
CA LEU A 73 -5.05 7.33 -13.41
C LEU A 73 -4.27 7.30 -12.09
N PHE A 74 -3.01 6.87 -12.13
CA PHE A 74 -2.13 6.89 -10.97
C PHE A 74 -1.97 8.31 -10.40
N PHE A 75 -1.69 9.29 -11.25
CA PHE A 75 -1.56 10.69 -10.84
C PHE A 75 -2.84 11.24 -10.17
N VAL A 76 -4.02 11.01 -10.76
CA VAL A 76 -5.30 11.43 -10.18
C VAL A 76 -5.52 10.77 -8.81
N CYS A 77 -5.25 9.47 -8.70
CA CYS A 77 -5.38 8.75 -7.43
C CYS A 77 -4.39 9.26 -6.37
N PHE A 78 -3.18 9.64 -6.78
CA PHE A 78 -2.19 10.26 -5.91
C PHE A 78 -2.62 11.65 -5.44
N VAL A 79 -3.24 12.46 -6.31
CA VAL A 79 -3.84 13.75 -5.91
C VAL A 79 -4.98 13.53 -4.90
N MET A 80 -5.83 12.52 -5.12
CA MET A 80 -6.87 12.15 -4.15
C MET A 80 -6.29 11.67 -2.81
N GLN A 81 -5.17 10.95 -2.83
CA GLN A 81 -4.44 10.59 -1.62
C GLN A 81 -4.03 11.83 -0.84
N ASN A 82 -3.35 12.77 -1.49
CA ASN A 82 -2.89 14.00 -0.84
C ASN A 82 -4.08 14.76 -0.25
N PHE A 83 -5.19 14.87 -0.97
CA PHE A 83 -6.41 15.48 -0.44
C PHE A 83 -6.90 14.80 0.85
N GLY A 84 -6.94 13.47 0.90
CA GLY A 84 -7.27 12.72 2.11
C GLY A 84 -6.30 13.00 3.27
N LEU A 85 -5.00 13.14 2.98
CA LEU A 85 -3.97 13.47 3.97
C LEU A 85 -4.09 14.91 4.51
N TYR A 86 -4.50 15.87 3.68
CA TYR A 86 -4.82 17.23 4.15
C TYR A 86 -5.99 17.22 5.12
N ILE A 87 -7.05 16.45 4.81
CA ILE A 87 -8.20 16.35 5.70
C ILE A 87 -7.81 15.67 7.02
N GLY A 88 -7.05 14.57 6.96
CA GLY A 88 -6.55 13.87 8.15
C GLY A 88 -5.68 14.79 9.03
N THR A 89 -4.78 15.56 8.41
CA THR A 89 -3.93 16.53 9.14
C THR A 89 -4.75 17.68 9.74
N TYR A 90 -5.75 18.18 9.03
CA TYR A 90 -6.67 19.20 9.55
C TYR A 90 -7.38 18.72 10.82
N TYR A 91 -8.00 17.53 10.78
CA TYR A 91 -8.68 17.00 11.96
C TYR A 91 -7.71 16.63 13.08
N TYR A 92 -6.49 16.18 12.76
CA TYR A 92 -5.44 15.96 13.75
C TYR A 92 -5.07 17.25 14.51
N VAL A 93 -4.81 18.34 13.79
CA VAL A 93 -4.49 19.65 14.39
C VAL A 93 -5.66 20.13 15.27
N MET A 94 -6.89 20.04 14.77
CA MET A 94 -8.08 20.43 15.52
C MET A 94 -8.31 19.57 16.76
N TRP A 95 -7.94 18.29 16.71
CA TRP A 95 -8.04 17.37 17.84
C TRP A 95 -6.98 17.69 18.91
N MET A 96 -5.72 17.90 18.51
CA MET A 96 -4.65 18.28 19.43
C MET A 96 -4.90 19.63 20.10
N ASP A 97 -5.46 20.61 19.38
CA ASP A 97 -5.83 21.90 19.96
C ASP A 97 -6.91 21.77 21.05
N ARG A 98 -7.85 20.83 20.90
CA ARG A 98 -8.86 20.56 21.93
C ARG A 98 -8.24 19.91 23.16
N LEU A 99 -7.31 18.97 22.96
CA LEU A 99 -6.60 18.30 24.04
C LEU A 99 -5.73 19.28 24.85
N ASP A 100 -4.99 20.17 24.18
CA ASP A 100 -4.15 21.18 24.85
C ASP A 100 -4.99 22.13 25.72
N VAL A 101 -6.21 22.46 25.31
CA VAL A 101 -7.15 23.23 26.16
C VAL A 101 -7.60 22.40 27.36
N SER A 102 -7.98 21.14 27.17
CA SER A 102 -8.42 20.28 28.27
C SER A 102 -7.33 20.03 29.32
N LEU A 103 -6.08 19.81 28.90
CA LEU A 103 -4.96 19.61 29.82
C LEU A 103 -4.64 20.89 30.62
N LYS A 104 -4.75 22.06 29.99
CA LYS A 104 -4.59 23.34 30.68
C LYS A 104 -5.68 23.57 31.72
N ASP A 105 -6.93 23.20 31.41
CA ASP A 105 -8.03 23.32 32.36
C ASP A 105 -7.85 22.37 33.56
N GLU A 106 -7.33 21.15 33.36
CA GLU A 106 -6.99 20.22 34.45
C GLU A 106 -5.84 20.74 35.32
N HIS A 107 -4.77 21.27 34.73
CA HIS A 107 -3.67 21.86 35.49
C HIS A 107 -4.12 23.06 36.34
N ILE A 108 -5.03 23.88 35.82
CA ILE A 108 -5.63 24.99 36.57
C ILE A 108 -6.44 24.48 37.77
N LEU A 109 -7.15 23.36 37.60
CA LEU A 109 -7.92 22.73 38.68
C LEU A 109 -7.00 22.13 39.75
N ASP A 110 -5.90 21.49 39.36
CA ASP A 110 -4.92 20.93 40.29
C ASP A 110 -4.17 22.01 41.07
N GLU A 111 -3.75 23.09 40.41
CA GLU A 111 -3.18 24.25 41.11
C GLU A 111 -4.18 24.86 42.10
N ALA A 112 -5.44 25.00 41.72
CA ALA A 112 -6.49 25.51 42.61
C ALA A 112 -6.77 24.58 43.80
N LEU A 113 -6.73 23.25 43.60
CA LEU A 113 -6.90 22.27 44.67
C LEU A 113 -5.72 22.29 45.65
N ILE A 114 -4.49 22.46 45.15
CA ILE A 114 -3.29 22.61 45.98
C ILE A 114 -3.38 23.88 46.84
N GLU A 115 -3.81 25.01 46.26
CA GLU A 115 -4.01 26.26 47.01
C GLU A 115 -5.10 26.14 48.09
N LEU A 116 -6.21 25.46 47.79
CA LEU A 116 -7.28 25.19 48.76
C LEU A 116 -6.80 24.28 49.90
N ASN A 117 -6.01 23.25 49.59
CA ASN A 117 -5.47 22.34 50.60
C ASN A 117 -4.44 23.02 51.52
N MET A 118 -3.58 23.89 50.97
CA MET A 118 -2.67 24.71 51.77
C MET A 118 -3.41 25.68 52.69
N SER A 119 -4.49 26.30 52.19
CA SER A 119 -5.34 27.20 52.99
C SER A 119 -6.08 26.46 54.11
N PHE A 120 -6.51 25.22 53.87
CA PHE A 120 -7.12 24.39 54.90
C PHE A 120 -6.11 23.98 55.98
N SER A 121 -4.88 23.64 55.59
CA SER A 121 -3.83 23.26 56.54
C SER A 121 -3.41 24.41 57.47
N THR A 122 -3.42 25.67 57.01
CA THR A 122 -3.11 26.82 57.87
C THR A 122 -4.24 27.13 58.87
N MET A 123 -5.50 26.87 58.49
CA MET A 123 -6.65 27.05 59.40
C MET A 123 -6.68 26.04 60.56
N VAL A 124 -6.15 24.83 60.38
CA VAL A 124 -6.18 23.77 61.40
C VAL A 124 -5.14 23.99 62.52
N ASP A 125 -4.10 24.80 62.30
CA ASP A 125 -3.08 25.05 63.35
C ASP A 125 -3.45 26.16 64.35
N ASP A 126 -4.47 26.97 64.07
CA ASP A 126 -4.91 28.06 64.97
C ASP A 126 -5.80 27.59 66.15
N ASP A 127 -6.24 26.33 66.17
CA ASP A 127 -7.07 25.78 67.25
C ASP A 127 -6.28 25.41 68.54
N LYS A 128 -4.98 25.71 68.61
CA LYS A 128 -4.13 25.41 69.78
C LYS A 128 -4.17 26.45 70.91
N LEU A 129 -5.00 27.50 70.83
CA LEU A 129 -4.99 28.59 71.83
C LEU A 129 -6.28 28.77 72.66
N LEU A 130 -7.23 27.84 72.65
CA LEU A 130 -8.37 27.91 73.57
C LEU A 130 -8.09 27.18 74.90
N PRO A 131 -8.30 27.84 76.06
CA PRO A 131 -8.03 27.26 77.36
C PRO A 131 -9.05 26.16 77.69
N ARG A 132 -8.54 24.93 77.84
CA ARG A 132 -9.25 23.75 78.36
C ARG A 132 -9.84 24.03 79.74
N SER A 133 -11.13 24.32 79.81
CA SER A 133 -11.91 24.18 81.04
C SER A 133 -12.92 23.04 80.89
N HIS A 134 -12.67 21.98 81.67
CA HIS A 134 -13.56 20.90 82.08
C HIS A 134 -14.81 20.60 81.25
N LEU A 135 -14.75 19.60 80.37
CA LEU A 135 -15.93 18.77 80.09
C LEU A 135 -15.59 17.31 79.77
N ARG A 136 -16.49 16.45 80.27
CA ARG A 136 -16.42 15.00 80.42
C ARG A 136 -16.21 14.23 79.10
N ARG A 137 -15.41 13.16 79.19
CA ARG A 137 -15.27 12.08 78.20
C ARG A 137 -16.64 11.52 77.77
N PRO A 138 -16.77 11.16 76.48
CA PRO A 138 -17.08 9.76 76.18
C PRO A 138 -16.09 9.14 75.18
N HIS A 139 -16.06 7.81 75.24
CA HIS A 139 -15.27 6.89 74.43
C HIS A 139 -15.61 6.92 72.93
N SER A 140 -14.66 6.43 72.12
CA SER A 140 -14.76 6.03 70.70
C SER A 140 -14.29 7.05 69.64
N THR A 141 -12.96 7.19 69.49
CA THR A 141 -12.33 7.81 68.31
C THR A 141 -11.17 6.94 67.82
N ALA A 142 -11.46 5.93 67.00
CA ALA A 142 -10.46 5.05 66.37
C ALA A 142 -10.57 4.99 64.84
N THR A 143 -11.37 5.85 64.21
CA THR A 143 -11.73 5.72 62.78
C THR A 143 -11.27 6.86 61.87
N ALA A 144 -10.68 7.95 62.38
CA ALA A 144 -10.38 9.13 61.56
C ALA A 144 -8.99 9.13 60.88
N THR A 145 -8.01 8.38 61.41
CA THR A 145 -6.65 8.29 60.83
C THR A 145 -6.52 7.28 59.68
N SER A 146 -7.54 6.46 59.44
CA SER A 146 -7.56 5.48 58.34
C SER A 146 -7.72 6.12 56.95
N ASN A 147 -8.41 7.27 56.86
CA ASN A 147 -8.75 7.84 55.56
C ASN A 147 -7.59 8.61 54.91
N VAL A 148 -6.68 9.20 55.70
CA VAL A 148 -5.55 10.00 55.17
C VAL A 148 -4.50 9.10 54.51
N ASN A 149 -4.21 7.93 55.11
CA ASN A 149 -3.26 6.97 54.54
C ASN A 149 -3.78 6.32 53.25
N GLN A 150 -5.12 6.22 53.09
CA GLN A 150 -5.72 5.70 51.86
C GLN A 150 -5.62 6.73 50.72
N SER A 151 -5.75 8.03 51.01
CA SER A 151 -5.56 9.10 50.02
C SER A 151 -4.10 9.19 49.54
N MET A 152 -3.12 9.03 50.42
CA MET A 152 -1.70 9.02 50.03
C MET A 152 -1.34 7.81 49.17
N ALA A 153 -1.88 6.63 49.46
CA ALA A 153 -1.63 5.43 48.65
C ALA A 153 -2.28 5.50 47.25
N ILE A 154 -3.43 6.16 47.12
CA ILE A 154 -4.06 6.43 45.82
C ILE A 154 -3.20 7.42 45.02
N MET A 155 -2.69 8.47 45.68
CA MET A 155 -1.82 9.47 45.05
C MET A 155 -0.46 8.89 44.64
N GLU A 156 0.14 8.00 45.45
CA GLU A 156 1.40 7.33 45.12
C GLU A 156 1.23 6.31 43.97
N SER A 157 0.05 5.69 43.84
CA SER A 157 -0.28 4.86 42.67
C SER A 157 -0.49 5.67 41.39
N ALA A 158 -0.99 6.91 41.50
CA ALA A 158 -1.12 7.83 40.37
C ALA A 158 0.24 8.40 39.93
N VAL A 159 1.15 8.65 40.88
CA VAL A 159 2.53 9.13 40.61
C VAL A 159 3.39 8.05 39.94
N HIS A 160 3.17 6.77 40.22
CA HIS A 160 3.91 5.70 39.53
C HIS A 160 3.48 5.47 38.07
N GLU A 161 2.37 6.08 37.63
CA GLU A 161 1.95 6.14 36.22
C GLU A 161 2.64 7.31 35.46
N GLU A 162 3.29 8.25 36.16
CA GLU A 162 4.12 9.31 35.55
C GLU A 162 5.42 8.79 34.91
N LEU A 163 5.78 7.51 35.10
CA LEU A 163 6.96 6.89 34.48
C LEU A 163 6.83 6.63 32.97
N SER A 164 5.77 7.14 32.34
CA SER A 164 5.61 7.21 30.88
C SER A 164 5.54 8.64 30.35
N SER A 165 5.82 9.67 31.16
CA SER A 165 5.71 11.09 30.74
C SER A 165 6.78 11.54 29.73
N GLU A 166 7.78 10.72 29.43
CA GLU A 166 8.67 10.89 28.27
C GLU A 166 8.13 10.27 26.97
N VAL A 167 6.95 9.65 27.00
CA VAL A 167 6.21 9.35 25.76
C VAL A 167 5.70 10.69 25.24
N ASP A 168 6.46 11.27 24.30
CA ASP A 168 6.10 12.48 23.53
C ASP A 168 4.58 12.50 23.32
N GLU A 169 3.89 13.41 24.02
CA GLU A 169 2.45 13.37 24.26
C GLU A 169 1.68 13.02 22.97
N GLY A 170 1.02 11.87 22.99
CA GLY A 170 0.18 11.39 21.89
C GLY A 170 0.82 10.41 20.91
N SER A 171 2.12 10.14 20.95
CA SER A 171 2.73 9.08 20.11
C SER A 171 2.49 7.68 20.69
N LEU A 172 2.26 6.68 19.81
CA LEU A 172 2.20 5.27 20.21
C LEU A 172 3.62 4.73 20.43
N HIS A 173 3.81 3.87 21.43
CA HIS A 173 5.10 3.24 21.68
C HIS A 173 5.48 2.26 20.56
N ASP A 174 6.61 2.49 19.89
CA ASP A 174 7.15 1.64 18.83
C ASP A 174 8.52 1.07 19.22
N VAL A 175 8.49 -0.17 19.70
CA VAL A 175 9.64 -0.92 20.21
C VAL A 175 10.79 -1.01 19.19
N PHE A 176 10.47 -1.20 17.91
CA PHE A 176 11.50 -1.32 16.87
C PHE A 176 12.19 0.00 16.60
N THR A 177 11.43 1.09 16.62
CA THR A 177 11.94 2.44 16.44
C THR A 177 12.82 2.87 17.62
N ASP A 178 12.50 2.43 18.84
CA ASP A 178 13.36 2.64 20.01
C ASP A 178 14.68 1.87 19.91
N TYR A 179 14.65 0.64 19.37
CA TYR A 179 15.87 -0.13 19.11
C TYR A 179 16.76 0.51 18.03
N LEU A 180 16.17 1.06 16.97
CA LEU A 180 16.92 1.69 15.87
C LEU A 180 17.53 3.04 16.24
N GLY A 181 17.00 3.74 17.25
CA GLY A 181 17.46 5.06 17.67
C GLY A 181 16.96 6.21 16.77
N ARG A 182 17.07 7.45 17.27
CA ARG A 182 16.63 8.66 16.57
C ARG A 182 17.78 9.24 15.74
N TYR A 183 17.62 9.30 14.43
CA TYR A 183 18.60 9.93 13.53
C TYR A 183 17.97 10.96 12.62
N ASN A 184 18.63 12.11 12.47
CA ASN A 184 18.17 13.16 11.56
C ASN A 184 18.57 12.83 10.12
N VAL A 185 17.79 11.98 9.46
CA VAL A 185 17.99 11.62 8.05
C VAL A 185 17.47 12.76 7.16
N PRO A 186 18.22 13.29 6.19
CA PRO A 186 17.69 14.29 5.26
C PRO A 186 16.47 13.76 4.51
N THR A 187 15.38 14.54 4.51
CA THR A 187 14.13 14.22 3.81
C THR A 187 14.33 13.99 2.32
N THR A 188 15.17 14.81 1.69
CA THR A 188 15.52 14.70 0.28
C THR A 188 16.17 13.36 -0.05
N ALA A 189 16.93 12.76 0.88
CA ALA A 189 17.55 11.46 0.68
C ALA A 189 16.52 10.33 0.63
N LEU A 190 15.50 10.38 1.49
CA LEU A 190 14.36 9.46 1.49
C LEU A 190 13.55 9.58 0.19
N ASP A 191 13.22 10.80 -0.20
CA ASP A 191 12.45 11.05 -1.42
C ASP A 191 13.25 10.59 -2.66
N ALA A 192 14.56 10.86 -2.71
CA ALA A 192 15.43 10.39 -3.80
C ALA A 192 15.54 8.87 -3.85
N LEU A 193 15.67 8.19 -2.71
CA LEU A 193 15.77 6.73 -2.64
C LEU A 193 14.49 6.07 -3.14
N SER A 194 13.32 6.53 -2.66
CA SER A 194 12.01 6.00 -3.07
C SER A 194 11.72 6.25 -4.55
N ALA A 195 12.31 7.30 -5.16
CA ALA A 195 12.18 7.61 -6.58
C ALA A 195 13.01 6.70 -7.51
N ILE A 196 14.04 6.00 -7.02
CA ILE A 196 14.90 5.14 -7.84
C ILE A 196 14.08 4.05 -8.54
N ALA A 197 13.21 3.33 -7.80
CA ALA A 197 12.44 2.23 -8.36
C ALA A 197 11.39 2.69 -9.41
N PRO A 198 10.56 3.72 -9.16
CA PRO A 198 9.67 4.30 -10.17
C PRO A 198 10.42 4.77 -11.42
N MET A 199 11.53 5.49 -11.27
CA MET A 199 12.33 5.96 -12.41
C MET A 199 12.93 4.79 -13.19
N GLY A 200 13.39 3.76 -12.47
CA GLY A 200 13.84 2.52 -13.07
C GLY A 200 12.75 1.84 -13.89
N ILE A 201 11.51 1.74 -13.38
CA ILE A 201 10.43 1.12 -14.15
C ILE A 201 10.12 1.93 -15.39
N VAL A 202 10.06 3.26 -15.29
CA VAL A 202 9.78 4.13 -16.44
C VAL A 202 10.86 3.91 -17.50
N GLY A 203 12.14 3.90 -17.11
CA GLY A 203 13.24 3.62 -18.02
C GLY A 203 13.12 2.25 -18.69
N VAL A 204 12.95 1.18 -17.90
CA VAL A 204 12.86 -0.20 -18.43
C VAL A 204 11.67 -0.36 -19.34
N THR A 205 10.50 0.11 -18.93
CA THR A 205 9.25 -0.03 -19.70
C THR A 205 9.29 0.80 -20.99
N LEU A 206 9.85 2.01 -20.97
CA LEU A 206 10.09 2.78 -22.21
C LEU A 206 11.06 2.08 -23.17
N LEU A 207 12.09 1.41 -22.64
CA LEU A 207 13.07 0.66 -23.45
C LEU A 207 12.50 -0.65 -24.00
N THR A 208 11.63 -1.34 -23.25
CA THR A 208 11.05 -2.63 -23.67
C THR A 208 9.72 -2.49 -24.40
N GLY A 209 9.05 -1.34 -24.31
CA GLY A 209 7.69 -1.17 -24.82
C GLY A 209 6.63 -1.94 -24.02
N ASP A 210 6.96 -2.42 -22.81
CA ASP A 210 6.06 -3.25 -22.01
C ASP A 210 4.96 -2.42 -21.32
N LEU A 211 3.90 -2.13 -22.08
CA LEU A 211 2.72 -1.42 -21.60
C LEU A 211 2.00 -2.18 -20.48
N ARG A 212 2.07 -3.51 -20.47
CA ARG A 212 1.43 -4.36 -19.48
C ARG A 212 2.03 -4.12 -18.11
N LEU A 213 3.37 -4.16 -18.04
CA LEU A 213 4.08 -3.96 -16.79
C LEU A 213 3.89 -2.53 -16.25
N TRP A 214 3.96 -1.52 -17.13
CA TRP A 214 3.67 -0.13 -16.76
C TRP A 214 2.26 0.02 -16.17
N SER A 215 1.25 -0.49 -16.89
CA SER A 215 -0.15 -0.39 -16.47
C SER A 215 -0.41 -1.13 -15.16
N LYS A 216 0.23 -2.28 -14.93
CA LYS A 216 0.15 -3.04 -13.68
C LYS A 216 0.71 -2.24 -12.50
N CYS A 217 1.91 -1.68 -12.65
CA CYS A 217 2.52 -0.88 -11.58
C CYS A 217 1.68 0.37 -11.26
N CYS A 218 1.23 1.10 -12.28
CA CYS A 218 0.36 2.26 -12.10
C CYS A 218 -0.96 1.90 -11.44
N LEU A 219 -1.64 0.83 -11.85
CA LEU A 219 -2.91 0.41 -11.26
C LEU A 219 -2.75 -0.02 -9.80
N CYS A 220 -1.69 -0.78 -9.47
CA CYS A 220 -1.39 -1.14 -8.08
C CYS A 220 -1.13 0.11 -7.23
N ALA A 221 -0.27 1.00 -7.69
CA ALA A 221 0.07 2.22 -6.96
C ALA A 221 -1.15 3.16 -6.82
N ALA A 222 -2.02 3.22 -7.84
CA ALA A 222 -3.26 4.01 -7.82
C ALA A 222 -4.23 3.52 -6.74
N LEU A 223 -4.48 2.21 -6.68
CA LEU A 223 -5.38 1.60 -5.69
C LEU A 223 -4.83 1.76 -4.26
N LEU A 224 -3.52 1.60 -4.06
CA LEU A 224 -2.89 1.86 -2.76
C LEU A 224 -2.98 3.34 -2.39
N ALA A 225 -2.80 4.25 -3.34
CA ALA A 225 -2.93 5.68 -3.09
C ALA A 225 -4.35 6.07 -2.65
N LEU A 226 -5.36 5.57 -3.35
CA LEU A 226 -6.77 5.76 -2.96
C LEU A 226 -7.06 5.19 -1.58
N LEU A 227 -6.57 3.98 -1.28
CA LEU A 227 -6.76 3.35 0.03
C LEU A 227 -6.11 4.19 1.14
N LYS A 228 -4.89 4.69 0.92
CA LYS A 228 -4.18 5.56 1.87
C LYS A 228 -4.95 6.85 2.12
N GLY A 229 -5.36 7.53 1.06
CA GLY A 229 -6.16 8.76 1.16
C GLY A 229 -7.48 8.54 1.89
N PHE A 230 -8.17 7.45 1.60
CA PHE A 230 -9.42 7.08 2.27
C PHE A 230 -9.20 6.81 3.76
N LEU A 231 -8.16 6.05 4.14
CA LEU A 231 -7.88 5.76 5.55
C LEU A 231 -7.43 7.01 6.31
N ALA A 232 -6.61 7.88 5.72
CA ALA A 232 -6.23 9.14 6.33
C ALA A 232 -7.42 10.08 6.56
N TRP A 233 -8.41 10.04 5.67
CA TRP A 233 -9.67 10.77 5.83
C TRP A 233 -10.56 10.13 6.92
N ALA A 234 -10.69 8.81 6.91
CA ALA A 234 -11.62 8.08 7.77
C ALA A 234 -11.14 7.97 9.22
N THR A 235 -9.83 7.93 9.44
CA THR A 235 -9.22 7.71 10.75
C THR A 235 -8.07 8.67 10.99
N VAL A 236 -8.19 9.49 12.03
CA VAL A 236 -7.11 10.36 12.50
C VAL A 236 -6.24 9.55 13.45
N VAL A 237 -4.99 9.33 13.08
CA VAL A 237 -4.00 8.61 13.90
C VAL A 237 -2.89 9.61 14.28
N PRO A 238 -2.45 9.63 15.54
CA PRO A 238 -1.42 10.56 15.97
C PRO A 238 -0.07 10.31 15.30
N ASP A 239 0.65 11.39 14.99
CA ASP A 239 1.98 11.35 14.40
C ASP A 239 2.95 10.59 15.32
N SER A 240 3.81 9.75 14.73
CA SER A 240 4.80 8.94 15.46
C SER A 240 5.89 9.75 16.16
N ILE A 241 6.00 11.05 15.86
CA ILE A 241 6.88 12.01 16.56
C ILE A 241 6.13 12.76 17.67
N GLY A 242 4.81 12.58 17.79
CA GLY A 242 3.97 13.36 18.68
C GLY A 242 3.68 14.78 18.16
N TRP A 243 2.93 15.54 18.96
CA TRP A 243 2.41 16.84 18.54
C TRP A 243 3.49 17.90 18.32
N ASP A 244 4.48 17.98 19.20
CA ASP A 244 5.61 18.90 19.05
C ASP A 244 6.40 18.66 17.76
N GLY A 245 6.57 17.38 17.40
CA GLY A 245 7.20 16.97 16.15
C GLY A 245 6.39 17.42 14.94
N CYS A 246 5.06 17.26 15.00
CA CYS A 246 4.14 17.74 13.99
C CYS A 246 4.21 19.28 13.84
N GLN A 247 4.15 20.04 14.94
CA GLN A 247 4.24 21.49 14.91
C GLN A 247 5.55 21.98 14.29
N LYS A 248 6.69 21.36 14.67
CA LYS A 248 8.01 21.67 14.08
C LYS A 248 8.05 21.35 12.58
N ARG A 249 7.38 20.29 12.14
CA ARG A 249 7.30 19.85 10.74
C ARG A 249 6.43 20.79 9.89
N LEU A 250 5.29 21.22 10.42
CA LEU A 250 4.38 22.16 9.76
C LEU A 250 4.91 23.60 9.78
N GLY A 251 5.65 23.96 10.83
CA GLY A 251 6.03 25.33 11.13
C GLY A 251 4.83 26.19 11.56
N PRO A 252 5.07 27.42 12.06
CA PRO A 252 4.01 28.30 12.55
C PRO A 252 2.97 28.63 11.46
N ALA A 253 3.41 28.85 10.23
CA ALA A 253 2.55 29.13 9.10
C ALA A 253 1.66 27.93 8.72
N GLY A 254 2.22 26.71 8.71
CA GLY A 254 1.44 25.50 8.43
C GLY A 254 0.41 25.20 9.50
N VAL A 255 0.78 25.33 10.78
CA VAL A 255 -0.17 25.19 11.90
C VAL A 255 -1.26 26.27 11.81
N GLY A 256 -0.88 27.52 11.54
CA GLY A 256 -1.83 28.63 11.34
C GLY A 256 -2.79 28.37 10.17
N TYR A 257 -2.29 27.81 9.07
CA TYR A 257 -3.09 27.45 7.90
C TYR A 257 -4.17 26.40 8.22
N PHE A 258 -3.85 25.37 9.00
CA PHE A 258 -4.83 24.36 9.41
C PHE A 258 -5.80 24.86 10.50
N ARG A 259 -5.38 25.81 11.34
CA ARG A 259 -6.23 26.45 12.36
C ARG A 259 -7.17 27.50 11.80
N ASP A 260 -6.77 28.18 10.73
CA ASP A 260 -7.57 29.25 10.13
C ASP A 260 -8.80 28.68 9.41
N LYS A 261 -9.97 28.83 10.06
CA LYS A 261 -11.28 28.45 9.50
C LYS A 261 -11.62 29.19 8.20
N LYS A 262 -10.93 30.27 7.87
CA LYS A 262 -11.11 30.98 6.60
C LYS A 262 -10.29 30.37 5.46
N GLY A 263 -9.21 29.64 5.78
CA GLY A 263 -8.31 29.03 4.80
C GLY A 263 -8.79 27.65 4.35
N LEU A 264 -8.98 26.73 5.30
CA LEU A 264 -9.50 25.38 5.06
C LEU A 264 -10.73 25.14 5.93
N ASN A 265 -11.86 24.87 5.27
CA ASN A 265 -13.08 24.48 5.95
C ASN A 265 -13.74 23.33 5.21
N PHE A 266 -13.36 22.11 5.58
CA PHE A 266 -13.90 20.88 5.01
C PHE A 266 -15.36 20.62 5.43
N GLU A 267 -15.82 21.23 6.53
CA GLU A 267 -17.19 21.06 7.03
C GLU A 267 -18.19 21.89 6.21
N THR A 268 -17.87 23.15 5.90
CA THR A 268 -18.79 24.05 5.21
C THR A 268 -18.49 24.23 3.72
N GLU A 269 -17.22 24.15 3.31
CA GLU A 269 -16.77 24.45 1.94
C GLU A 269 -15.82 23.36 1.38
N PRO A 270 -16.28 22.11 1.25
CA PRO A 270 -15.41 20.99 0.85
C PRO A 270 -14.80 21.17 -0.54
N PHE A 271 -15.56 21.72 -1.50
CA PHE A 271 -15.05 21.94 -2.86
C PHE A 271 -14.04 23.10 -2.93
N SER A 272 -14.26 24.18 -2.19
CA SER A 272 -13.32 25.31 -2.10
C SER A 272 -11.99 24.84 -1.51
N SER A 273 -12.08 24.08 -0.40
CA SER A 273 -10.93 23.46 0.26
C SER A 273 -10.20 22.48 -0.66
N PHE A 274 -10.93 21.69 -1.45
CA PHE A 274 -10.36 20.79 -2.47
C PHE A 274 -9.53 21.55 -3.51
N PHE A 275 -10.07 22.62 -4.11
CA PHE A 275 -9.32 23.40 -5.08
C PHE A 275 -8.17 24.18 -4.45
N ALA A 276 -8.30 24.62 -3.19
CA ALA A 276 -7.20 25.24 -2.45
C ALA A 276 -6.04 24.26 -2.24
N VAL A 277 -6.33 23.04 -1.80
CA VAL A 277 -5.36 21.95 -1.66
C VAL A 277 -4.73 21.60 -3.01
N LEU A 278 -5.54 21.42 -4.06
CA LEU A 278 -5.04 21.12 -5.40
C LEU A 278 -4.11 22.21 -5.92
N LYS A 279 -4.47 23.48 -5.69
CA LYS A 279 -3.64 24.63 -6.06
C LYS A 279 -2.32 24.65 -5.29
N LEU A 280 -2.36 24.35 -4.00
CA LEU A 280 -1.18 24.28 -3.13
C LEU A 280 -0.21 23.17 -3.63
N GLU A 281 -0.74 21.99 -3.94
CA GLU A 281 0.03 20.85 -4.46
C GLU A 281 0.60 21.10 -5.87
N LEU A 282 -0.23 21.57 -6.82
CA LEU A 282 0.19 21.74 -8.22
C LEU A 282 1.16 22.89 -8.42
N LEU A 283 0.92 24.02 -7.76
CA LEU A 283 1.75 25.21 -7.93
C LEU A 283 2.87 25.28 -6.90
N GLY A 284 2.97 24.29 -5.98
CA GLY A 284 3.95 24.27 -4.89
C GLY A 284 3.97 25.59 -4.12
N VAL A 285 2.79 26.19 -3.90
CA VAL A 285 2.69 27.64 -3.66
C VAL A 285 3.43 28.05 -2.41
N TRP A 286 4.29 29.05 -2.63
CA TRP A 286 4.87 30.00 -1.71
C TRP A 286 3.87 30.50 -0.67
N TYR A 287 3.77 29.84 0.48
CA TYR A 287 3.28 30.51 1.67
C TYR A 287 4.50 31.14 2.34
N GLU A 288 4.53 32.48 2.36
CA GLU A 288 5.57 33.30 3.03
C GLU A 288 7.01 33.15 2.50
N GLY A 289 7.22 32.70 1.26
CA GLY A 289 8.55 32.66 0.63
C GLY A 289 9.46 31.54 1.14
N SER A 290 8.93 30.57 1.89
CA SER A 290 9.66 29.35 2.23
C SER A 290 9.32 28.23 1.23
N TYR A 291 10.36 27.54 0.72
CA TYR A 291 10.25 26.47 -0.28
C TYR A 291 9.94 25.10 0.35
N HIS A 292 9.37 25.06 1.56
CA HIS A 292 9.20 23.80 2.27
C HIS A 292 7.82 23.21 1.96
N HIS A 293 7.83 22.10 1.20
CA HIS A 293 6.66 21.26 1.03
C HIS A 293 6.09 20.88 2.40
N ILE A 294 4.82 21.22 2.63
CA ILE A 294 4.10 20.87 3.85
C ILE A 294 4.06 19.35 3.93
N ARG A 295 4.65 18.80 4.98
CA ARG A 295 4.57 17.37 5.26
C ARG A 295 3.44 17.11 6.25
N PHE A 296 2.64 16.11 5.95
CA PHE A 296 1.47 15.74 6.73
C PHE A 296 1.86 15.13 8.08
N CYS A 297 1.02 15.38 9.09
CA CYS A 297 1.13 14.73 10.40
C CYS A 297 0.18 13.52 10.51
N GLY A 298 -0.92 13.53 9.74
CA GLY A 298 -1.90 12.43 9.71
C GLY A 298 -1.54 11.27 8.77
N ASP A 299 -0.25 11.04 8.46
CA ASP A 299 0.16 10.05 7.46
C ASP A 299 0.32 8.61 8.01
N MET A 300 -0.52 8.21 8.97
CA MET A 300 -0.19 7.20 9.98
C MET A 300 -1.02 5.90 9.89
N MET A 301 -1.16 5.30 8.70
CA MET A 301 -1.87 4.00 8.53
C MET A 301 -1.08 2.97 7.75
N PHE A 302 -0.39 3.39 6.70
CA PHE A 302 0.67 2.63 6.03
C PHE A 302 1.58 3.55 5.23
N SER A 303 2.86 3.24 5.11
CA SER A 303 3.84 4.18 4.54
C SER A 303 3.69 4.39 3.03
N GLY A 304 3.65 5.66 2.61
CA GLY A 304 3.56 6.08 1.21
C GLY A 304 4.79 5.69 0.40
N HIS A 305 5.96 6.10 0.89
CA HIS A 305 7.26 5.81 0.31
C HIS A 305 7.50 4.30 0.17
N THR A 306 7.21 3.53 1.22
CA THR A 306 7.43 2.07 1.21
C THR A 306 6.56 1.38 0.17
N TYR A 307 5.26 1.73 0.05
CA TYR A 307 4.42 1.04 -0.93
C TYR A 307 4.81 1.41 -2.37
N VAL A 308 5.19 2.67 -2.63
CA VAL A 308 5.67 3.11 -3.95
C VAL A 308 6.96 2.35 -4.28
N CYS A 309 7.96 2.40 -3.40
CA CYS A 309 9.21 1.68 -3.58
C CYS A 309 8.99 0.17 -3.78
N GLY A 310 8.09 -0.43 -3.01
CA GLY A 310 7.72 -1.84 -3.10
C GLY A 310 7.06 -2.24 -4.42
N VAL A 311 6.01 -1.53 -4.85
CA VAL A 311 5.30 -1.82 -6.12
C VAL A 311 6.26 -1.74 -7.30
N PHE A 312 7.07 -0.68 -7.36
CA PHE A 312 7.96 -0.47 -8.50
C PHE A 312 9.20 -1.36 -8.44
N SER A 313 9.69 -1.73 -7.26
CA SER A 313 10.73 -2.77 -7.12
C SER A 313 10.23 -4.14 -7.59
N LEU A 314 8.99 -4.52 -7.25
CA LEU A 314 8.37 -5.73 -7.81
C LEU A 314 8.21 -5.63 -9.33
N GLY A 315 7.84 -4.45 -9.84
CA GLY A 315 7.82 -4.15 -11.28
C GLY A 315 9.15 -4.41 -11.96
N LEU A 316 10.24 -3.88 -11.42
CA LEU A 316 11.60 -4.08 -11.95
C LEU A 316 12.01 -5.56 -11.94
N TYR A 317 11.63 -6.28 -10.89
CA TYR A 317 11.87 -7.72 -10.83
C TYR A 317 11.04 -8.48 -11.88
N ASP A 318 9.77 -8.13 -12.09
CA ASP A 318 8.91 -8.73 -13.13
C ASP A 318 9.47 -8.46 -14.55
N ALA A 319 10.00 -7.25 -14.80
CA ALA A 319 10.71 -6.93 -16.03
C ALA A 319 11.92 -7.85 -16.25
N LEU A 320 12.74 -8.03 -15.21
CA LEU A 320 13.92 -8.90 -15.29
C LEU A 320 13.52 -10.34 -15.62
N LEU A 321 12.42 -10.85 -15.07
CA LEU A 321 11.92 -12.18 -15.39
C LEU A 321 11.59 -12.32 -16.89
N GLY A 322 10.96 -11.30 -17.48
CA GLY A 322 10.72 -11.23 -18.93
C GLY A 322 12.02 -11.17 -19.73
N LEU A 323 12.92 -10.24 -19.40
CA LEU A 323 14.19 -10.02 -20.11
C LEU A 323 15.12 -11.24 -20.10
N THR A 324 15.06 -12.05 -19.04
CA THR A 324 15.91 -13.23 -18.86
C THR A 324 15.19 -14.54 -19.22
N ALA A 325 13.98 -14.48 -19.80
CA ALA A 325 13.19 -15.68 -20.10
C ALA A 325 13.91 -16.63 -21.07
N THR A 326 14.57 -16.07 -22.09
CA THR A 326 15.30 -16.80 -23.15
C THR A 326 16.74 -17.15 -22.77
N TRP A 327 17.22 -16.72 -21.60
CA TRP A 327 18.60 -16.94 -21.20
C TRP A 327 18.82 -18.38 -20.71
N ALA A 328 20.05 -18.88 -20.90
CA ALA A 328 20.45 -20.18 -20.37
C ALA A 328 20.26 -20.24 -18.83
N PRO A 329 19.76 -21.37 -18.27
CA PRO A 329 19.48 -21.49 -16.83
C PRO A 329 20.64 -21.11 -15.92
N VAL A 330 21.88 -21.44 -16.33
CA VAL A 330 23.12 -21.17 -15.60
C VAL A 330 23.34 -19.67 -15.37
N MET A 331 22.95 -18.82 -16.32
CA MET A 331 23.05 -17.36 -16.19
C MET A 331 21.78 -16.74 -15.60
N ARG A 332 20.62 -17.29 -15.97
CA ARG A 332 19.31 -16.76 -15.59
C ARG A 332 19.08 -16.74 -14.08
N VAL A 333 19.37 -17.85 -13.40
CA VAL A 333 19.13 -17.98 -11.96
C VAL A 333 19.98 -17.03 -11.11
N PRO A 334 21.32 -16.97 -11.23
CA PRO A 334 22.13 -16.10 -10.39
C PRO A 334 21.82 -14.62 -10.63
N VAL A 335 21.54 -14.21 -11.87
CA VAL A 335 21.17 -12.81 -12.18
C VAL A 335 19.84 -12.44 -11.52
N ARG A 336 18.83 -13.31 -11.59
CA ARG A 336 17.55 -13.09 -10.91
C ARG A 336 17.72 -13.00 -9.39
N ILE A 337 18.50 -13.89 -8.79
CA ILE A 337 18.79 -13.85 -7.34
C ILE A 337 19.50 -12.55 -6.98
N LEU A 338 20.57 -12.20 -7.69
CA LEU A 338 21.36 -11.00 -7.41
C LEU A 338 20.49 -9.73 -7.47
N VAL A 339 19.76 -9.54 -8.55
CA VAL A 339 18.88 -8.36 -8.70
C VAL A 339 17.74 -8.39 -7.69
N GLY A 340 17.17 -9.58 -7.42
CA GLY A 340 16.16 -9.74 -6.36
C GLY A 340 16.66 -9.31 -4.99
N VAL A 341 17.89 -9.71 -4.62
CA VAL A 341 18.54 -9.29 -3.37
C VAL A 341 18.79 -7.78 -3.35
N LEU A 342 19.23 -7.19 -4.47
CA LEU A 342 19.45 -5.74 -4.56
C LEU A 342 18.14 -4.94 -4.41
N LEU A 343 17.07 -5.37 -5.08
CA LEU A 343 15.75 -4.72 -4.99
C LEU A 343 15.12 -4.92 -3.60
N PHE A 344 15.30 -6.10 -2.99
CA PHE A 344 14.89 -6.31 -1.61
C PHE A 344 15.66 -5.42 -0.65
N GLY A 345 16.99 -5.33 -0.82
CA GLY A 345 17.84 -4.43 -0.06
C GLY A 345 17.43 -2.96 -0.20
N LEU A 346 17.03 -2.52 -1.39
CA LEU A 346 16.50 -1.17 -1.63
C LEU A 346 15.24 -0.89 -0.79
N VAL A 347 14.28 -1.83 -0.79
CA VAL A 347 13.05 -1.69 0.01
C VAL A 347 13.38 -1.71 1.51
N CYS A 348 14.22 -2.64 1.98
CA CYS A 348 14.63 -2.69 3.39
C CYS A 348 15.37 -1.42 3.82
N PHE A 349 16.19 -0.84 2.94
CA PHE A 349 16.89 0.40 3.23
C PHE A 349 15.93 1.59 3.33
N ASP A 350 14.95 1.69 2.42
CA ASP A 350 13.87 2.69 2.50
C ASP A 350 13.11 2.59 3.84
N MET A 351 12.67 1.39 4.20
CA MET A 351 12.01 1.13 5.48
C MET A 351 12.86 1.56 6.68
N THR A 352 14.15 1.21 6.67
CA THR A 352 15.06 1.52 7.78
C THR A 352 15.21 3.03 7.95
N LEU A 353 15.42 3.77 6.85
CA LEU A 353 15.55 5.22 6.92
C LEU A 353 14.27 5.91 7.39
N ILE A 354 13.09 5.39 7.00
CA ILE A 354 11.79 5.89 7.44
C ILE A 354 11.61 5.71 8.95
N LEU A 355 11.96 4.53 9.48
CA LEU A 355 11.87 4.22 10.91
C LEU A 355 12.89 5.01 11.74
N MET A 356 14.14 5.12 11.27
CA MET A 356 15.18 5.92 11.93
C MET A 356 14.80 7.40 12.05
N LYS A 357 14.02 7.91 11.09
CA LYS A 357 13.48 9.28 11.12
C LYS A 357 12.19 9.43 11.94
N ARG A 358 11.57 8.32 12.38
CA ARG A 358 10.24 8.28 12.98
C ARG A 358 9.18 8.96 12.12
N PHE A 359 9.18 8.68 10.82
CA PHE A 359 8.13 9.17 9.94
C PHE A 359 6.89 8.30 9.91
N HIS A 360 7.03 7.04 10.31
CA HIS A 360 5.97 6.06 10.35
C HIS A 360 6.23 5.11 11.49
N TYR A 361 5.17 4.50 12.00
CA TYR A 361 5.29 3.37 12.89
C TYR A 361 5.73 2.13 12.12
N THR A 362 6.37 1.18 12.80
CA THR A 362 6.72 -0.12 12.22
C THR A 362 5.50 -0.88 11.68
N MET A 363 4.32 -0.68 12.30
CA MET A 363 3.07 -1.23 11.79
C MET A 363 2.70 -0.68 10.40
N ASP A 364 2.89 0.62 10.16
CA ASP A 364 2.55 1.27 8.90
C ASP A 364 3.39 0.70 7.75
N VAL A 365 4.67 0.51 8.01
CA VAL A 365 5.63 -0.05 7.04
C VAL A 365 5.30 -1.52 6.76
N THR A 366 4.96 -2.28 7.80
CA THR A 366 4.60 -3.71 7.67
C THR A 366 3.30 -3.87 6.86
N VAL A 367 2.26 -3.10 7.18
CA VAL A 367 0.99 -3.11 6.46
C VAL A 367 1.20 -2.71 5.00
N ALA A 368 2.04 -1.71 4.72
CA ALA A 368 2.38 -1.32 3.35
C ALA A 368 2.92 -2.51 2.55
N ILE A 369 3.89 -3.27 3.09
CA ILE A 369 4.50 -4.43 2.40
C ILE A 369 3.47 -5.52 2.13
N VAL A 370 2.60 -5.81 3.12
CA VAL A 370 1.53 -6.81 2.96
C VAL A 370 0.56 -6.38 1.86
N LEU A 371 0.11 -5.12 1.86
CA LEU A 371 -0.80 -4.59 0.85
C LEU A 371 -0.17 -4.58 -0.55
N VAL A 372 1.11 -4.22 -0.67
CA VAL A 372 1.86 -4.31 -1.93
C VAL A 372 1.86 -5.75 -2.45
N GLY A 373 2.20 -6.73 -1.59
CA GLY A 373 2.23 -8.13 -1.96
C GLY A 373 0.85 -8.64 -2.41
N LEU A 374 -0.20 -8.37 -1.62
CA LEU A 374 -1.57 -8.79 -1.90
C LEU A 374 -2.10 -8.19 -3.21
N LEU A 375 -1.83 -6.90 -3.45
CA LEU A 375 -2.36 -6.21 -4.61
C LEU A 375 -1.58 -6.54 -5.88
N TYR A 376 -0.25 -6.62 -5.80
CA TYR A 376 0.60 -6.93 -6.96
C TYR A 376 0.42 -8.37 -7.44
N SER A 377 0.12 -9.30 -6.52
CA SER A 377 -0.20 -10.70 -6.82
C SER A 377 -1.70 -10.94 -7.07
N ASN A 378 -2.53 -9.90 -7.09
CA ASN A 378 -3.97 -10.05 -7.26
C ASN A 378 -4.33 -10.46 -8.71
N PRO A 379 -5.05 -11.57 -8.93
CA PRO A 379 -5.43 -12.00 -10.28
C PRO A 379 -6.42 -11.04 -10.96
N GLY A 380 -7.27 -10.35 -10.18
CA GLY A 380 -8.19 -9.33 -10.70
C GLY A 380 -7.44 -8.13 -11.31
N VAL A 381 -6.36 -7.68 -10.67
CA VAL A 381 -5.46 -6.65 -11.22
C VAL A 381 -4.81 -7.15 -12.49
N ALA A 382 -4.28 -8.37 -12.50
CA ALA A 382 -3.66 -8.97 -13.69
C ALA A 382 -4.63 -9.03 -14.89
N VAL A 383 -5.88 -9.45 -14.67
CA VAL A 383 -6.92 -9.49 -15.70
C VAL A 383 -7.32 -8.10 -16.17
N ALA A 384 -7.45 -7.12 -15.26
CA ALA A 384 -7.79 -5.74 -15.62
C ALA A 384 -6.71 -5.12 -16.52
N VAL A 385 -5.44 -5.35 -16.18
CA VAL A 385 -4.29 -4.90 -16.99
C VAL A 385 -4.29 -5.56 -18.36
N GLU A 386 -4.51 -6.88 -18.43
CA GLU A 386 -4.54 -7.61 -19.70
C GLU A 386 -5.66 -7.10 -20.62
N ARG A 387 -6.85 -6.86 -20.07
CA ARG A 387 -7.96 -6.28 -20.84
C ARG A 387 -7.60 -4.91 -21.39
N TYR A 388 -6.92 -4.09 -20.61
CA TYR A 388 -6.46 -2.77 -21.04
C TYR A 388 -5.45 -2.87 -22.19
N THR A 389 -4.43 -3.73 -22.07
CA THR A 389 -3.39 -3.89 -23.09
C THR A 389 -3.95 -4.45 -24.39
N VAL A 390 -4.81 -5.46 -24.32
CA VAL A 390 -5.47 -6.02 -25.51
C VAL A 390 -6.35 -4.97 -26.21
N TRP A 391 -7.11 -4.18 -25.44
CA TRP A 391 -7.91 -3.09 -25.99
C TRP A 391 -7.05 -2.02 -26.68
N ALA A 392 -5.93 -1.62 -26.06
CA ALA A 392 -4.99 -0.64 -26.62
C ALA A 392 -4.31 -1.16 -27.90
N ALA A 393 -3.93 -2.44 -27.93
CA ALA A 393 -3.37 -3.10 -29.11
C ALA A 393 -4.40 -3.14 -30.26
N ALA A 394 -5.64 -3.57 -29.99
CA ALA A 394 -6.72 -3.62 -30.98
C ALA A 394 -7.01 -2.25 -31.60
N ARG A 395 -7.02 -1.18 -30.79
CA ARG A 395 -7.19 0.20 -31.27
C ARG A 395 -6.01 0.69 -32.12
N THR A 396 -4.79 0.24 -31.82
CA THR A 396 -3.61 0.60 -32.63
C THR A 396 -3.68 -0.07 -33.98
N LEU A 397 -4.00 -1.37 -34.02
CA LEU A 397 -4.21 -2.12 -35.26
C LEU A 397 -5.30 -1.48 -36.11
N ALA A 398 -6.47 -1.18 -35.53
CA ALA A 398 -7.57 -0.55 -36.25
C ALA A 398 -7.17 0.79 -36.91
N ALA A 399 -6.42 1.62 -36.21
CA ALA A 399 -5.94 2.91 -36.75
C ALA A 399 -4.91 2.74 -37.88
N ASP A 400 -4.06 1.71 -37.82
CA ASP A 400 -3.11 1.43 -38.88
C ASP A 400 -3.82 0.82 -40.12
N PHE A 401 -4.90 0.05 -39.93
CA PHE A 401 -5.73 -0.47 -41.02
C PHE A 401 -6.56 0.59 -41.73
N GLU A 402 -7.14 1.54 -41.00
CA GLU A 402 -7.81 2.70 -41.61
C GLU A 402 -6.86 3.49 -42.54
N GLN A 403 -5.56 3.43 -42.27
CA GLN A 403 -4.54 4.06 -43.11
C GLN A 403 -4.14 3.20 -44.32
N MET A 404 -4.35 1.88 -44.29
CA MET A 404 -4.01 0.93 -45.38
C MET A 404 -5.18 0.65 -46.32
N ASP A 405 -6.00 1.67 -46.58
CA ASP A 405 -7.13 1.70 -47.52
C ASP A 405 -6.94 0.71 -48.70
N ASN A 406 -7.79 -0.33 -48.77
CA ASN A 406 -7.92 -1.41 -49.80
C ASN A 406 -7.52 -2.87 -49.47
N LYS A 407 -7.42 -3.34 -48.21
CA LYS A 407 -7.31 -4.80 -47.92
C LYS A 407 -8.44 -5.34 -47.04
N GLU A 408 -8.88 -6.56 -47.38
CA GLU A 408 -10.11 -7.18 -46.87
C GLU A 408 -10.22 -7.20 -45.32
N PRO A 409 -11.35 -6.74 -44.74
CA PRO A 409 -11.55 -6.61 -43.30
C PRO A 409 -11.67 -7.95 -42.53
N GLY A 410 -11.76 -9.09 -43.22
CA GLY A 410 -11.99 -10.41 -42.59
C GLY A 410 -10.79 -10.99 -41.85
N ALA A 411 -9.57 -10.79 -42.36
CA ALA A 411 -8.36 -11.42 -41.81
C ALA A 411 -7.93 -10.86 -40.44
N VAL A 412 -8.26 -9.58 -40.17
CA VAL A 412 -7.85 -8.88 -38.94
C VAL A 412 -8.65 -9.35 -37.73
N ARG A 413 -9.94 -9.60 -37.92
CA ARG A 413 -10.81 -10.04 -36.81
C ARG A 413 -10.40 -11.42 -36.31
N ALA A 414 -10.08 -12.32 -37.25
CA ALA A 414 -9.61 -13.67 -36.93
C ALA A 414 -8.27 -13.67 -36.17
N SER A 415 -7.34 -12.76 -36.48
CA SER A 415 -6.05 -12.70 -35.76
C SER A 415 -6.17 -12.13 -34.34
N VAL A 416 -7.05 -11.15 -34.14
CA VAL A 416 -7.37 -10.62 -32.80
C VAL A 416 -8.06 -11.67 -31.95
N ASP A 417 -9.00 -12.42 -32.51
CA ASP A 417 -9.72 -13.48 -31.79
C ASP A 417 -8.79 -14.64 -31.41
N ALA A 418 -7.86 -15.05 -32.31
CA ALA A 418 -6.86 -16.07 -32.02
C ALA A 418 -5.88 -15.66 -30.90
N SER A 419 -5.50 -14.37 -30.86
CA SER A 419 -4.66 -13.84 -29.76
C SER A 419 -5.40 -13.86 -28.41
N TYR A 420 -6.73 -13.75 -28.42
CA TYR A 420 -7.57 -13.70 -27.21
C TYR A 420 -7.70 -15.03 -26.47
N GLU A 421 -7.36 -16.15 -27.12
CA GLU A 421 -7.44 -17.49 -26.53
C GLU A 421 -6.23 -17.86 -25.66
N SER A 422 -5.08 -17.17 -25.78
CA SER A 422 -3.83 -17.69 -25.23
C SER A 422 -3.56 -17.37 -23.75
N ASP A 423 -3.98 -16.22 -23.20
CA ASP A 423 -3.79 -15.89 -21.78
C ASP A 423 -4.72 -14.75 -21.29
N LYS A 424 -5.29 -14.84 -20.09
CA LYS A 424 -6.13 -13.77 -19.48
C LYS A 424 -5.38 -12.83 -18.55
N GLY A 425 -4.13 -13.16 -18.22
CA GLY A 425 -3.30 -12.36 -17.31
C GLY A 425 -2.17 -13.19 -16.74
N SER A 426 -1.16 -12.52 -16.17
CA SER A 426 -0.04 -13.18 -15.52
C SER A 426 0.19 -12.59 -14.13
N VAL A 427 0.21 -13.47 -13.13
CA VAL A 427 0.44 -13.14 -11.73
C VAL A 427 1.89 -13.47 -11.38
N LEU A 428 2.55 -12.56 -10.67
CA LEU A 428 3.87 -12.81 -10.12
C LEU A 428 3.71 -13.13 -8.62
N VAL A 429 4.27 -14.27 -8.19
CA VAL A 429 4.47 -14.57 -6.77
C VAL A 429 5.94 -14.28 -6.44
N PRO A 430 6.22 -13.23 -5.66
CA PRO A 430 7.59 -12.83 -5.37
C PRO A 430 8.28 -13.84 -4.43
N PRO A 431 9.62 -13.94 -4.51
CA PRO A 431 10.40 -14.92 -3.74
C PRO A 431 10.36 -14.70 -2.21
N CYS A 432 9.94 -13.52 -1.76
CA CYS A 432 9.98 -13.10 -0.36
C CYS A 432 8.75 -13.50 0.48
N CYS A 433 7.74 -14.15 -0.11
CA CYS A 433 6.56 -14.60 0.64
C CYS A 433 6.85 -15.91 1.39
N PHE A 434 7.49 -15.87 2.57
CA PHE A 434 7.59 -17.05 3.45
C PHE A 434 6.21 -17.32 4.10
N PRO A 435 5.72 -18.58 4.17
CA PRO A 435 6.37 -19.85 3.82
C PRO A 435 6.21 -20.29 2.35
N LEU A 436 5.57 -19.48 1.51
CA LEU A 436 5.27 -19.76 0.10
C LEU A 436 6.48 -19.64 -0.87
N CYS A 437 7.72 -19.58 -0.38
CA CYS A 437 8.93 -19.49 -1.22
C CYS A 437 9.02 -20.60 -2.28
N CYS A 438 8.39 -21.75 -2.03
CA CYS A 438 8.32 -22.88 -2.97
C CYS A 438 7.37 -22.64 -4.16
N PHE A 439 6.46 -21.66 -4.06
CA PHE A 439 5.52 -21.26 -5.10
C PHE A 439 5.93 -19.94 -5.77
N GLN A 440 7.22 -19.60 -5.73
CA GLN A 440 7.73 -18.44 -6.45
C GLN A 440 7.63 -18.67 -7.96
N GLY A 441 7.23 -17.64 -8.70
CA GLY A 441 7.18 -17.73 -10.16
C GLY A 441 6.11 -16.87 -10.80
N ARG A 442 6.03 -16.99 -12.11
CA ARG A 442 5.02 -16.35 -12.95
C ARG A 442 3.95 -17.38 -13.28
N TYR A 443 2.71 -17.08 -12.92
CA TYR A 443 1.53 -17.90 -13.15
C TYR A 443 0.68 -17.26 -14.22
N HIS A 444 0.17 -18.05 -15.15
CA HIS A 444 -0.66 -17.61 -16.25
C HIS A 444 -2.12 -17.99 -15.98
N LEU A 445 -3.03 -17.04 -16.17
CA LEU A 445 -4.47 -17.25 -15.96
C LEU A 445 -5.08 -17.74 -17.27
N GLN A 446 -5.37 -19.03 -17.35
CA GLN A 446 -6.00 -19.63 -18.52
C GLN A 446 -7.53 -19.55 -18.44
N CYS A 447 -8.17 -19.47 -19.62
CA CYS A 447 -9.62 -19.35 -19.73
C CYS A 447 -10.36 -20.69 -19.65
N ARG A 448 -9.65 -21.78 -19.95
CA ARG A 448 -10.14 -23.16 -19.82
C ARG A 448 -9.17 -23.89 -18.89
N PRO A 449 -9.67 -24.62 -17.88
CA PRO A 449 -8.83 -25.62 -17.23
C PRO A 449 -8.42 -26.63 -18.30
N ASP A 450 -7.11 -26.90 -18.41
CA ASP A 450 -6.50 -27.76 -19.44
C ASP A 450 -7.38 -28.98 -19.75
N GLN A 451 -7.78 -29.12 -21.03
CA GLN A 451 -8.45 -30.32 -21.55
C GLN A 451 -7.43 -31.40 -21.90
#